data_AF-A0A6H9H695-F1
#
_entry.id   AF-A0A6H9H695-F1
#
_cell.length_a   1.000
_cell.length_b   1.000
_cell.length_c   1.000
_cell.angle_alpha   90.00
_cell.angle_beta   90.00
_cell.angle_gamma   90.00
#
_symmetry.space_group_name_H-M   'P 1'
#
loop_
_entity.id
_entity.type
_entity.pdbx_description
1 polymer ?
#
loop_
_entity_poly.entity_id
_entity_poly.type
_entity_poly.pdbx_seq_one_letter_code
_entity_poly.pdbx_strand_id
1 'polypeptide(L)' 'MKKNVKQGYKKQRAHEYPSWEEQMDYLFHHGYDAWKALIQSIKDKYPKDGSALSGE' A
#
# COMPACT_ATOMS: atom_id res chain seq x y z
N MET A 1 -0.66 24.87 -9.62
CA MET A 1 -1.66 23.81 -9.36
C MET A 1 -1.09 22.80 -8.36
N LYS A 2 -1.49 22.87 -7.08
CA LYS A 2 -1.16 21.82 -6.10
C LYS A 2 -2.11 20.66 -6.40
N LYS A 3 -1.63 19.63 -7.10
CA LYS A 3 -2.42 18.40 -7.36
C LYS A 3 -2.94 17.91 -6.01
N ASN A 4 -4.23 17.62 -5.93
CA ASN A 4 -4.89 17.06 -4.75
C ASN A 4 -4.42 15.61 -4.50
N VAL A 5 -3.14 15.43 -4.15
CA VAL A 5 -2.48 14.12 -3.94
C VAL A 5 -3.11 13.36 -2.77
N LYS A 6 -3.71 14.06 -1.80
CA LYS A 6 -4.26 13.47 -0.56
C LYS A 6 -5.42 12.48 -0.74
N GLN A 7 -6.12 12.47 -1.89
CA GLN A 7 -7.21 11.51 -2.15
C GLN A 7 -6.80 10.39 -3.12
N GLY A 8 -5.71 10.55 -3.87
CA GLY A 8 -5.26 9.58 -4.87
C GLY A 8 -4.72 8.28 -4.25
N TYR A 9 -3.86 8.41 -3.23
CA TYR A 9 -3.15 7.25 -2.67
C TYR A 9 -4.12 6.19 -2.09
N LYS A 10 -5.23 6.61 -1.48
CA LYS A 10 -6.21 5.67 -0.90
C LYS A 10 -6.87 4.82 -1.99
N LYS A 11 -7.28 5.47 -3.10
CA LYS A 11 -7.89 4.78 -4.24
C LYS A 11 -6.89 3.85 -4.92
N GLN A 12 -5.65 4.32 -5.09
CA GLN A 12 -4.57 3.51 -5.68
C GLN A 12 -4.25 2.28 -4.83
N ARG A 13 -4.09 2.43 -3.51
CA ARG A 13 -3.89 1.29 -2.61
C ARG A 13 -5.08 0.34 -2.62
N ALA A 14 -6.31 0.85 -2.59
CA ALA A 14 -7.51 0.02 -2.63
C ALA A 14 -7.62 -0.81 -3.92
N HIS A 15 -7.07 -0.30 -5.03
CA HIS A 15 -7.02 -1.04 -6.30
C HIS A 15 -5.89 -2.08 -6.35
N GLU A 16 -4.78 -1.86 -5.63
CA GLU A 16 -3.65 -2.81 -5.57
C GLU A 16 -3.74 -3.82 -4.43
N TYR A 17 -4.54 -3.58 -3.39
CA TYR A 17 -4.70 -4.55 -2.33
C TYR A 17 -5.28 -5.85 -2.88
N PRO A 18 -4.72 -7.02 -2.51
CA PRO A 18 -5.38 -8.30 -2.73
C PRO A 18 -6.75 -8.31 -2.03
N SER A 19 -7.59 -9.27 -2.39
CA SER A 19 -8.86 -9.48 -1.70
C SER A 19 -8.63 -9.77 -0.21
N TRP A 20 -9.68 -9.64 0.61
CA TRP A 20 -9.54 -9.93 2.04
C TRP A 20 -9.20 -11.41 2.27
N GLU A 21 -9.80 -12.30 1.48
CA GLU A 21 -9.51 -13.73 1.47
C GLU A 21 -8.04 -14.00 1.16
N GLU A 22 -7.51 -13.41 0.08
CA GLU A 22 -6.10 -13.57 -0.30
C GLU A 22 -5.15 -13.04 0.78
N GLN A 23 -5.49 -11.91 1.42
CA GLN A 23 -4.68 -11.36 2.50
C GLN A 23 -4.64 -12.28 3.73
N MET A 24 -5.78 -12.86 4.12
CA MET A 24 -5.85 -13.77 5.27
C MET A 24 -5.21 -15.13 4.97
N ASP A 25 -5.39 -15.66 3.77
CA ASP A 25 -4.74 -16.88 3.30
C ASP A 25 -3.22 -16.71 3.27
N TYR A 26 -2.74 -15.59 2.71
CA TYR A 26 -1.32 -15.25 2.69
C TYR A 26 -0.75 -15.09 4.11
N LEU A 27 -1.48 -14.43 5.01
CA LEU A 27 -1.10 -14.31 6.41
C LEU A 27 -1.00 -15.69 7.09
N PHE A 28 -1.93 -16.59 6.81
CA PHE A 28 -1.95 -17.92 7.39
C PHE A 28 -0.78 -18.78 6.90
N HIS A 29 -0.47 -18.74 5.61
CA HIS A 29 0.58 -19.57 5.01
C HIS A 29 2.00 -19.01 5.15
N HIS A 30 2.15 -17.68 5.19
CA HIS A 30 3.47 -17.03 5.19
C HIS A 30 3.80 -16.28 6.50
N GLY A 31 2.82 -16.11 7.38
CA GLY A 31 2.98 -15.43 8.66
C GLY A 31 2.87 -13.91 8.59
N TYR A 32 2.85 -13.30 9.77
CA TYR A 32 2.59 -11.87 9.94
C TYR A 32 3.61 -10.96 9.27
N ASP A 33 4.90 -11.29 9.35
CA ASP A 33 5.95 -10.44 8.79
C ASP A 33 5.90 -10.40 7.26
N ALA A 34 5.62 -11.53 6.62
CA ALA A 34 5.44 -11.61 5.17
C ALA A 34 4.21 -10.82 4.72
N TRP A 35 3.07 -11.00 5.40
CA TRP A 35 1.85 -10.22 5.13
C TRP A 35 2.10 -8.72 5.30
N LYS A 36 2.80 -8.29 6.35
CA LYS A 36 3.13 -6.89 6.58
C LYS A 36 4.03 -6.32 5.47
N ALA A 37 5.01 -7.09 5.00
CA ALA A 37 5.88 -6.69 3.89
C ALA A 37 5.09 -6.51 2.58
N LEU A 38 4.15 -7.41 2.29
CA LEU A 38 3.23 -7.29 1.15
C LEU A 38 2.45 -5.97 1.21
N ILE A 39 1.78 -5.70 2.33
CA ILE A 39 1.01 -4.46 2.52
C ILE A 39 1.91 -3.22 2.46
N GLN A 40 3.12 -3.29 3.02
CA GLN A 40 4.06 -2.17 3.02
C GLN A 40 4.53 -1.84 1.59
N SER A 41 4.80 -2.84 0.75
CA SER A 41 5.17 -2.62 -0.65
C SER A 41 4.13 -1.81 -1.43
N ILE A 42 2.83 -2.09 -1.20
CA ILE A 42 1.73 -1.34 -1.81
C ILE A 42 1.67 0.09 -1.26
N LYS A 43 1.93 0.26 0.04
CA LYS A 43 1.94 1.58 0.68
C LYS A 43 3.12 2.44 0.23
N ASP A 44 4.27 1.83 -0.02
CA ASP A 44 5.50 2.50 -0.48
C ASP A 44 5.34 3.01 -1.92
N LYS A 45 4.65 2.25 -2.78
CA LYS A 45 4.26 2.73 -4.13
C LYS A 45 3.36 3.97 -4.08
N TYR A 46 2.52 4.09 -3.04
CA TYR A 46 1.53 5.14 -2.91
C TYR A 46 1.59 5.82 -1.54
N PRO A 47 2.61 6.64 -1.24
CA PRO A 47 2.78 7.28 0.07
C PRO A 47 1.62 8.23 0.41
N LYS A 48 1.35 8.39 1.71
CA LYS A 48 0.17 9.13 2.24
C LYS A 48 0.27 10.65 2.05
N ASP A 49 1.48 11.16 2.05
CA ASP A 49 1.89 12.56 2.05
C ASP A 49 2.49 13.02 0.71
N GLY A 50 2.65 12.09 -0.26
CA GLY A 50 3.27 12.38 -1.55
C GLY A 50 4.79 12.60 -1.48
N SER A 51 5.44 12.27 -0.36
CA SER A 51 6.85 12.55 -0.10
C SER A 51 7.84 11.62 -0.81
N ALA A 52 7.39 10.59 -1.53
CA ALA A 52 8.30 9.76 -2.35
C ALA A 52 8.80 10.45 -3.64
N LEU A 53 8.67 11.78 -3.78
CA LEU A 53 9.25 12.55 -4.89
C LEU A 53 10.31 13.59 -4.47
N SER A 54 10.72 13.59 -3.20
CA SER A 54 11.89 14.35 -2.76
C SER A 54 12.80 13.42 -1.99
N GLY A 55 13.50 12.55 -2.72
CA GLY A 55 14.72 11.95 -2.20
C GLY A 55 15.77 13.06 -2.10
N GLU A 56 16.18 13.36 -0.87
CA GLU A 56 17.56 13.78 -0.57
C GLU A 56 18.52 12.59 -0.74
#